data_AF-A0A2E0V3Q7-F1
#
_entry.id   AF-A0A2E0V3Q7-F1
#
_cell.length_a   1.000
_cell.length_b   1.000
_cell.length_c   1.000
_cell.angle_alpha   90.00
_cell.angle_beta   90.00
_cell.angle_gamma   90.00
#
_symmetry.space_group_name_H-M   'P 1'
#
loop_
_entity.id
_entity.type
_entity.pdbx_description
1 polymer ?
#
loop_
_entity_poly.entity_id
_entity_poly.type
_entity_poly.pdbx_seq_one_letter_code
_entity_poly.pdbx_strand_id
1 'polypeptide(L)'
;MSEPASPLVPREGWHVMHLFYHVDHGQWQMLDDNEQREAKTRFTELIQEIRTTPDTQLLTFAVATPKADLGFMLITPDLQKANAFEKRLTLSLGAEVITPSYSYLSQTERSEYTTTREQYAEESLIKEEGLEEDSPEFAEKLREFDERMEHYLQHRLYPVLPDWPAICFYPMSKKRHGDDNWYALDYEARRNLMKGHATTGR
;
A
#
# COMPACT_ATOMS: atom_id res chain seq x y z
N MET A 1 2.57 10.84 -33.78
CA MET A 1 2.95 10.51 -32.38
C MET A 1 1.66 10.50 -31.58
N SER A 2 1.33 9.42 -30.90
CA SER A 2 0.14 9.36 -30.04
C SER A 2 0.29 10.34 -28.89
N GLU A 3 -0.78 11.02 -28.51
CA GLU A 3 -0.78 11.87 -27.31
C GLU A 3 -0.41 11.04 -26.07
N PRO A 4 0.36 11.59 -25.12
CA PRO A 4 0.65 10.90 -23.88
C PRO A 4 -0.64 10.63 -23.12
N ALA A 5 -0.75 9.44 -22.52
CA ALA A 5 -1.91 9.09 -21.71
C ALA A 5 -2.08 10.09 -20.55
N SER A 6 -3.32 10.54 -20.33
CA SER A 6 -3.62 11.42 -19.21
C SER A 6 -3.35 10.70 -17.88
N PRO A 7 -2.72 11.36 -16.88
CA PRO A 7 -2.50 10.77 -15.57
C PRO A 7 -3.80 10.27 -14.93
N LEU A 8 -3.73 9.15 -14.23
CA LEU A 8 -4.87 8.58 -13.50
C LEU A 8 -4.56 8.54 -12.00
N VAL A 9 -4.90 9.65 -11.34
CA VAL A 9 -4.60 9.93 -9.93
C VAL A 9 -5.88 9.86 -9.09
N PRO A 10 -5.90 9.09 -7.98
CA PRO A 10 -7.09 8.99 -7.13
C PRO A 10 -7.26 10.27 -6.29
N ARG A 11 -8.47 10.47 -5.74
CA ARG A 11 -8.77 11.63 -4.87
C ARG A 11 -7.96 11.61 -3.57
N GLU A 12 -7.69 10.43 -3.02
CA GLU A 12 -6.92 10.25 -1.80
C GLU A 12 -6.06 8.99 -1.89
N GLY A 13 -4.91 8.97 -1.21
CA GLY A 13 -4.02 7.81 -1.21
C GLY A 13 -3.25 7.61 -2.53
N TRP A 14 -2.54 6.49 -2.59
CA TRP A 14 -1.69 6.10 -3.72
C TRP A 14 -2.04 4.70 -4.20
N HIS A 15 -1.82 4.45 -5.49
CA HIS A 15 -1.89 3.10 -6.04
C HIS A 15 -0.74 2.28 -5.48
N VAL A 16 -1.03 1.01 -5.19
CA VAL A 16 -0.06 0.02 -4.71
C VAL A 16 -0.17 -1.21 -5.61
N MET A 17 0.93 -1.57 -6.27
CA MET A 17 1.04 -2.78 -7.08
C MET A 17 2.04 -3.72 -6.42
N HIS A 18 1.55 -4.89 -6.01
CA HIS A 18 2.40 -6.03 -5.67
C HIS A 18 2.56 -6.89 -6.93
N LEU A 19 3.79 -7.12 -7.33
CA LEU A 19 4.15 -7.91 -8.50
C LEU A 19 5.07 -9.04 -8.08
N PHE A 20 4.78 -10.26 -8.51
CA PHE A 20 5.55 -11.44 -8.17
C PHE A 20 5.90 -12.21 -9.44
N TYR A 21 7.14 -12.63 -9.54
CA TYR A 21 7.71 -13.25 -10.74
C TYR A 21 8.45 -14.53 -10.41
N HIS A 22 8.39 -15.48 -11.34
CA HIS A 22 9.34 -16.57 -11.45
C HIS A 22 10.50 -16.21 -12.36
N VAL A 23 11.68 -16.72 -12.06
CA VAL A 23 12.86 -16.60 -12.93
C VAL A 23 12.98 -17.88 -13.76
N ASP A 24 12.93 -17.74 -15.08
CA ASP A 24 13.27 -18.84 -15.99
C ASP A 24 14.80 -18.93 -16.13
N HIS A 25 15.39 -19.82 -15.34
CA HIS A 25 16.83 -20.06 -15.38
C HIS A 25 17.30 -20.63 -16.72
N GLY A 26 16.44 -21.34 -17.47
CA GLY A 26 16.80 -21.86 -18.79
C GLY A 26 16.99 -20.73 -19.78
N GLN A 27 16.02 -19.81 -19.87
CA GLN A 27 16.11 -18.61 -20.71
C GLN A 27 17.29 -17.73 -20.30
N TRP A 28 17.50 -17.53 -19.00
CA TRP A 28 18.64 -16.74 -18.53
C TRP A 28 19.99 -17.33 -18.97
N GLN A 29 20.14 -18.65 -18.96
CA GLN A 29 21.38 -19.32 -19.37
C GLN A 29 21.61 -19.36 -20.89
N MET A 30 20.58 -19.05 -21.70
CA MET A 30 20.77 -18.89 -23.14
C MET A 30 21.40 -17.55 -23.52
N LEU A 31 21.28 -16.54 -22.64
CA LEU A 31 21.94 -15.25 -22.83
C LEU A 31 23.45 -15.37 -22.63
N ASP A 32 24.23 -14.78 -23.52
CA ASP A 32 25.68 -14.71 -23.37
C ASP A 32 26.11 -13.76 -22.24
N ASP A 33 27.40 -13.81 -21.89
CA ASP A 33 27.96 -12.98 -20.82
C ASP A 33 27.74 -11.47 -21.00
N ASN A 34 27.73 -10.99 -22.25
CA ASN A 34 27.50 -9.58 -22.54
C ASN A 34 26.02 -9.23 -22.41
N GLU A 35 25.12 -10.06 -22.96
CA GLU A 35 23.68 -9.90 -22.86
C GLU A 35 23.21 -9.93 -21.39
N GLN A 36 23.75 -10.84 -20.58
CA GLN A 36 23.47 -10.89 -19.14
C GLN A 36 23.94 -9.63 -18.40
N ARG A 37 25.10 -9.07 -18.76
CA ARG A 37 25.59 -7.81 -18.17
C ARG A 37 24.69 -6.65 -18.56
N GLU A 38 24.34 -6.53 -19.83
CA GLU A 38 23.44 -5.49 -20.32
C GLU A 38 22.05 -5.58 -19.66
N ALA A 39 21.49 -6.78 -19.53
CA ALA A 39 20.23 -7.03 -18.84
C ALA A 39 20.26 -6.58 -17.37
N LYS A 40 21.33 -6.91 -16.65
CA LYS A 40 21.53 -6.46 -15.26
C LYS A 40 21.68 -4.94 -15.15
N THR A 41 22.40 -4.31 -16.09
CA THR A 41 22.54 -2.85 -16.14
C THR A 41 21.18 -2.19 -16.38
N ARG A 42 20.45 -2.59 -17.43
CA ARG A 42 19.11 -2.07 -17.73
C ARG A 42 18.14 -2.23 -16.56
N PHE A 43 18.15 -3.40 -15.92
CA PHE A 43 17.32 -3.63 -14.74
C PHE A 43 17.69 -2.68 -13.60
N THR A 44 18.98 -2.56 -13.30
CA THR A 44 19.46 -1.66 -12.22
C THR A 44 19.10 -0.20 -12.50
N GLU A 45 19.29 0.27 -13.73
CA GLU A 45 18.93 1.62 -14.16
C GLU A 45 17.41 1.86 -14.04
N LEU A 46 16.59 0.90 -14.45
CA LEU A 46 15.14 0.98 -14.30
C LEU A 46 14.71 1.07 -12.83
N ILE A 47 15.32 0.28 -11.94
CA ILE A 47 15.04 0.37 -10.49
C ILE A 47 15.37 1.77 -9.95
N GLN A 48 16.50 2.35 -10.37
CA GLN A 48 16.88 3.70 -9.95
C GLN A 48 15.96 4.78 -10.54
N GLU A 49 15.55 4.65 -11.79
CA GLU A 49 14.58 5.55 -12.41
C GLU A 49 13.25 5.54 -11.65
N ILE A 50 12.73 4.35 -11.32
CA ILE A 50 11.47 4.25 -10.57
C ILE A 50 11.61 4.88 -9.18
N ARG A 51 12.72 4.61 -8.47
CA ARG A 51 12.97 5.15 -7.12
C ARG A 51 13.23 6.65 -7.09
N THR A 52 13.70 7.23 -8.18
CA THR A 52 13.91 8.69 -8.32
C THR A 52 12.70 9.41 -8.90
N THR A 53 11.69 8.66 -9.35
CA THR A 53 10.44 9.24 -9.82
C THR A 53 9.71 9.91 -8.64
N PRO A 54 9.24 11.17 -8.77
CA PRO A 54 8.55 11.86 -7.70
C PRO A 54 7.36 11.06 -7.15
N ASP A 55 7.21 11.08 -5.83
CA ASP A 55 6.13 10.41 -5.08
C ASP A 55 5.98 8.92 -5.42
N THR A 56 7.07 8.28 -5.85
CA THR A 56 7.07 6.87 -6.27
C THR A 56 8.09 6.09 -5.45
N GLN A 57 7.69 4.92 -4.98
CA GLN A 57 8.52 4.02 -4.19
C GLN A 57 8.50 2.63 -4.79
N LEU A 58 9.65 1.96 -4.77
CA LEU A 58 9.79 0.59 -5.27
C LEU A 58 10.65 -0.24 -4.32
N LEU A 59 9.99 -1.19 -3.66
CA LEU A 59 10.66 -2.22 -2.87
C LEU A 59 10.90 -3.42 -3.77
N THR A 60 12.10 -3.98 -3.66
CA THR A 60 12.55 -5.17 -4.39
C THR A 60 12.89 -6.24 -3.38
N PHE A 61 12.34 -7.44 -3.49
CA PHE A 61 12.55 -8.49 -2.50
C PHE A 61 12.57 -9.88 -3.13
N ALA A 62 13.28 -10.81 -2.51
CA ALA A 62 13.22 -12.23 -2.85
C ALA A 62 12.09 -12.91 -2.06
N VAL A 63 11.41 -13.88 -2.67
CA VAL A 63 10.33 -14.62 -2.02
C VAL A 63 10.86 -15.95 -1.51
N ALA A 64 10.68 -16.21 -0.21
CA ALA A 64 11.29 -17.37 0.47
C ALA A 64 10.70 -18.74 0.08
N THR A 65 9.64 -18.77 -0.74
CA THR A 65 8.90 -20.00 -1.07
C THR A 65 8.71 -20.09 -2.59
N PRO A 66 8.50 -21.29 -3.16
CA PRO A 66 8.26 -21.46 -4.60
C PRO A 66 6.99 -20.79 -5.17
N LYS A 67 6.30 -19.92 -4.42
CA LYS A 67 5.19 -19.10 -4.95
C LYS A 67 5.67 -18.04 -5.95
N ALA A 68 6.92 -17.60 -5.80
CA ALA A 68 7.63 -16.67 -6.66
C ALA A 68 9.11 -16.70 -6.27
N ASP A 69 9.97 -16.12 -7.10
CA ASP A 69 11.40 -15.96 -6.81
C ASP A 69 11.73 -14.50 -6.49
N LEU A 70 11.13 -13.57 -7.23
CA LEU A 70 11.33 -12.12 -7.15
C LEU A 70 9.99 -11.41 -6.96
N GLY A 71 9.99 -10.35 -6.16
CA GLY A 71 8.82 -9.50 -5.98
C GLY A 71 9.15 -8.02 -5.96
N PHE A 72 8.15 -7.24 -6.34
CA PHE A 72 8.16 -5.79 -6.33
C PHE A 72 6.91 -5.26 -5.63
N MET A 73 7.08 -4.26 -4.77
CA MET A 73 5.98 -3.45 -4.27
C MET A 73 6.19 -2.03 -4.77
N LEU A 74 5.35 -1.61 -5.73
CA LEU A 74 5.37 -0.29 -6.34
C LEU A 74 4.25 0.55 -5.74
N ILE A 75 4.58 1.72 -5.22
CA ILE A 75 3.61 2.72 -4.75
C ILE A 75 3.79 3.99 -5.56
N THR A 76 2.70 4.52 -6.13
CA THR A 76 2.75 5.74 -6.95
C THR A 76 1.37 6.41 -7.05
N PRO A 77 1.29 7.75 -7.21
CA PRO A 77 0.02 8.45 -7.40
C PRO A 77 -0.64 8.16 -8.75
N ASP A 78 0.12 7.80 -9.80
CA ASP A 78 -0.40 7.70 -11.17
C ASP A 78 -0.43 6.26 -11.67
N LEU A 79 -1.63 5.73 -11.94
CA LEU A 79 -1.80 4.35 -12.42
C LEU A 79 -1.15 4.13 -13.80
N GLN A 80 -1.05 5.17 -14.64
CA GLN A 80 -0.42 5.05 -15.95
C GLN A 80 1.09 4.80 -15.81
N LYS A 81 1.74 5.50 -14.86
CA LYS A 81 3.15 5.24 -14.51
C LYS A 81 3.30 3.84 -13.92
N ALA A 82 2.41 3.44 -13.03
CA ALA A 82 2.44 2.12 -12.41
C ALA A 82 2.41 0.99 -13.47
N ASN A 83 1.48 1.09 -14.42
CA ASN A 83 1.36 0.17 -15.55
C ASN A 83 2.60 0.20 -16.45
N ALA A 84 3.12 1.38 -16.80
CA ALA A 84 4.32 1.50 -17.63
C ALA A 84 5.55 0.88 -16.95
N PHE A 85 5.73 1.11 -15.65
CA PHE A 85 6.82 0.53 -14.88
C PHE A 85 6.69 -0.98 -14.75
N GLU A 86 5.50 -1.53 -14.50
CA GLU A 86 5.29 -2.98 -14.49
C GLU A 86 5.72 -3.64 -15.80
N LYS A 87 5.29 -3.11 -16.95
CA LYS A 87 5.67 -3.67 -18.26
C LYS A 87 7.17 -3.62 -18.49
N ARG A 88 7.83 -2.53 -18.09
CA ARG A 88 9.27 -2.38 -18.22
C ARG A 88 10.04 -3.28 -17.26
N LEU A 89 9.56 -3.46 -16.03
CA LEU A 89 10.13 -4.39 -15.06
C LEU A 89 10.06 -5.82 -15.59
N THR A 90 8.90 -6.26 -16.07
CA THR A 90 8.70 -7.60 -16.66
C THR A 90 9.70 -7.90 -17.78
N LEU A 91 10.09 -6.90 -18.58
CA LEU A 91 10.97 -7.09 -19.74
C LEU A 91 12.44 -6.76 -19.47
N SER A 92 12.80 -6.23 -18.30
CA SER A 92 14.10 -5.59 -18.08
C SER A 92 15.28 -6.56 -18.17
N LEU A 93 15.08 -7.80 -17.74
CA LEU A 93 16.09 -8.86 -17.76
C LEU A 93 16.14 -9.63 -19.09
N GLY A 94 15.29 -9.28 -20.05
CA GLY A 94 15.06 -10.04 -21.28
C GLY A 94 13.64 -10.56 -21.36
N ALA A 95 13.15 -10.79 -22.57
CA ALA A 95 11.85 -11.42 -22.77
C ALA A 95 11.86 -12.82 -22.16
N GLU A 96 10.80 -13.20 -21.46
CA GLU A 96 10.59 -14.53 -20.85
C GLU A 96 11.57 -14.93 -19.72
N VAL A 97 12.60 -14.12 -19.41
CA VAL A 97 13.52 -14.38 -18.29
C VAL A 97 12.80 -14.31 -16.95
N ILE A 98 11.90 -13.34 -16.79
CA ILE A 98 10.98 -13.30 -15.65
C ILE A 98 9.55 -13.36 -16.14
N THR A 99 8.74 -14.19 -15.48
CA THR A 99 7.34 -14.40 -15.83
C THR A 99 6.45 -14.13 -14.63
N PRO A 100 5.33 -13.39 -14.78
CA PRO A 100 4.48 -13.05 -13.66
C PRO A 100 3.81 -14.32 -13.10
N SER A 101 3.90 -14.52 -11.79
CA SER A 101 3.24 -15.62 -11.08
C SER A 101 2.00 -15.17 -10.31
N TYR A 102 2.03 -13.93 -9.79
CA TYR A 102 0.92 -13.33 -9.07
C TYR A 102 1.02 -11.80 -9.12
N SER A 103 -0.11 -11.12 -8.98
CA SER A 103 -0.13 -9.68 -8.80
C SER A 103 -1.31 -9.24 -7.94
N TYR A 104 -1.21 -8.05 -7.35
CA TYR A 104 -2.30 -7.42 -6.63
C TYR A 104 -2.25 -5.91 -6.79
N LEU A 105 -3.33 -5.33 -7.33
CA LEU A 105 -3.54 -3.90 -7.42
C LEU A 105 -4.47 -3.45 -6.29
N SER A 106 -4.04 -2.46 -5.53
CA SER A 106 -4.79 -1.87 -4.43
C SER A 106 -4.49 -0.37 -4.33
N GLN A 107 -5.11 0.30 -3.36
CA GLN A 107 -4.87 1.69 -3.03
C GLN A 107 -4.69 1.80 -1.52
N THR A 108 -3.84 2.73 -1.05
CA THR A 108 -3.80 3.04 0.38
C THR A 108 -5.13 3.63 0.83
N GLU A 109 -5.66 3.16 1.95
CA GLU A 109 -7.02 3.44 2.39
C GLU A 109 -7.05 3.89 3.85
N ARG A 110 -8.03 4.75 4.18
CA ARG A 110 -8.37 5.11 5.56
C ARG A 110 -9.32 4.06 6.13
N SER A 111 -9.11 3.66 7.39
CA SER A 111 -10.07 2.82 8.08
C SER A 111 -11.37 3.59 8.35
N GLU A 112 -12.51 3.01 7.98
CA GLU A 112 -13.84 3.53 8.28
C GLU A 112 -14.12 3.62 9.80
N TYR A 113 -13.41 2.85 10.63
CA TYR A 113 -13.59 2.79 12.09
C TYR A 113 -12.63 3.68 12.87
N THR A 114 -11.98 4.63 12.18
CA THR A 114 -11.16 5.63 12.86
C THR A 114 -12.07 6.54 13.68
N THR A 115 -11.69 6.86 14.93
CA THR A 115 -12.46 7.76 15.78
C THR A 115 -12.72 9.08 15.06
N THR A 116 -13.99 9.49 14.96
CA THR A 116 -14.34 10.78 14.38
C THR A 116 -14.19 11.90 15.40
N ARG A 117 -14.18 13.15 14.93
CA ARG A 117 -14.13 14.34 15.80
C ARG A 117 -15.30 14.37 16.78
N GLU A 118 -16.50 14.05 16.30
CA GLU A 118 -17.74 14.00 17.09
C GLU A 118 -17.68 12.88 18.14
N GLN A 119 -17.17 11.71 17.76
CA GLN A 119 -17.01 10.59 18.69
C GLN A 119 -15.98 10.91 19.78
N TYR A 120 -14.87 11.56 19.43
CA TYR A 120 -13.87 11.99 20.40
C TYR A 120 -14.43 13.03 21.38
N ALA A 121 -15.19 14.01 20.86
CA ALA A 121 -15.89 14.99 21.68
C ALA A 121 -16.83 14.32 22.70
N GLU A 122 -17.72 13.45 22.22
CA GLU A 122 -18.76 12.86 23.06
C GLU A 122 -18.21 11.80 24.02
N GLU A 123 -17.39 10.87 23.52
CA GLU A 123 -16.93 9.72 24.30
C GLU A 123 -15.77 10.08 25.24
N SER A 124 -14.75 10.79 24.74
CA SER A 124 -13.56 11.07 25.54
C SER A 124 -13.67 12.37 26.33
N LEU A 125 -14.04 13.49 25.71
CA LEU A 125 -14.03 14.78 26.40
C LEU A 125 -15.22 14.95 27.35
N ILE A 126 -16.44 14.60 26.91
CA ILE A 126 -17.65 14.79 27.72
C ILE A 126 -17.85 13.62 28.69
N LYS A 127 -17.92 12.37 28.21
CA LYS A 127 -18.28 11.22 29.05
C LYS A 127 -17.15 10.76 29.99
N GLU A 128 -15.91 10.70 29.51
CA GLU A 128 -14.78 10.20 30.30
C GLU A 128 -14.12 11.31 31.14
N GLU A 129 -13.89 12.50 30.56
CA GLU A 129 -13.21 13.59 31.25
C GLU A 129 -14.15 14.62 31.91
N GLY A 130 -15.43 14.66 31.53
CA GLY A 130 -16.43 15.56 32.13
C GLY A 130 -16.29 17.03 31.72
N LEU A 131 -15.69 17.32 30.57
CA LEU A 131 -15.51 18.68 30.07
C LEU A 131 -16.82 19.26 29.52
N GLU A 132 -17.04 20.56 29.76
CA GLU A 132 -18.13 21.31 29.13
C GLU A 132 -17.75 21.71 27.69
N GLU A 133 -18.71 21.62 26.75
CA GLU A 133 -18.48 21.88 25.33
C GLU A 133 -17.97 23.30 25.03
N ASP A 134 -18.39 24.29 25.83
CA ASP A 134 -17.98 25.68 25.66
C ASP A 134 -16.68 26.03 26.40
N SER A 135 -16.06 25.06 27.07
CA SER A 135 -14.83 25.32 27.82
C SER A 135 -13.63 25.55 26.88
N PRO A 136 -12.70 26.46 27.22
CA PRO A 136 -11.47 26.64 26.44
C PRO A 136 -10.63 25.36 26.34
N GLU A 137 -10.68 24.51 27.38
CA GLU A 137 -9.98 23.23 27.39
C GLU A 137 -10.58 22.23 26.37
N PHE A 138 -11.90 22.16 26.25
CA PHE A 138 -12.57 21.33 25.24
C PHE A 138 -12.20 21.76 23.82
N ALA A 139 -12.23 23.08 23.54
CA ALA A 139 -11.86 23.62 22.24
C ALA A 139 -10.39 23.32 21.89
N GLU A 140 -9.48 23.41 22.86
CA GLU A 140 -8.07 23.10 22.66
C GLU A 140 -7.84 21.61 22.39
N LYS A 141 -8.44 20.71 23.18
CA LYS A 141 -8.29 19.26 22.96
C LYS A 141 -8.88 18.80 21.63
N LEU A 142 -9.95 19.44 21.14
CA LEU A 142 -10.47 19.17 19.80
C LEU A 142 -9.49 19.59 18.71
N ARG A 143 -8.85 20.76 18.87
CA ARG A 143 -7.83 21.22 17.92
C ARG A 143 -6.62 20.30 17.89
N GLU A 144 -6.13 19.88 19.05
CA GLU A 144 -5.05 18.89 19.16
C GLU A 144 -5.43 17.55 18.52
N PHE A 145 -6.67 17.11 18.68
CA PHE A 145 -7.19 15.91 18.03
C PHE A 145 -7.19 16.07 16.50
N ASP A 146 -7.71 17.18 15.99
CA ASP A 146 -7.81 17.44 14.56
C ASP A 146 -6.40 17.47 13.92
N GLU A 147 -5.45 18.19 14.52
CA GLU A 147 -4.05 18.25 14.07
C GLU A 147 -3.38 16.86 14.08
N ARG A 148 -3.59 16.09 15.15
CA ARG A 148 -3.08 14.71 15.26
C ARG A 148 -3.67 13.79 14.20
N MET A 149 -4.98 13.90 13.96
CA MET A 149 -5.68 13.07 12.98
C MET A 149 -5.27 13.41 11.55
N GLU A 150 -5.11 14.69 11.22
CA GLU A 150 -4.58 15.12 9.94
C GLU A 150 -3.20 14.51 9.68
N HIS A 151 -2.29 14.62 10.64
CA HIS A 151 -0.95 14.04 10.52
C HIS A 151 -0.97 12.51 10.38
N TYR A 152 -1.78 11.85 11.20
CA TYR A 152 -1.94 10.39 11.18
C TYR A 152 -2.47 9.89 9.83
N LEU A 153 -3.47 10.57 9.27
CA LEU A 153 -4.07 10.20 7.99
C LEU A 153 -3.10 10.47 6.83
N GLN A 154 -2.31 11.55 6.88
CA GLN A 154 -1.31 11.84 5.87
C GLN A 154 -0.29 10.71 5.74
N HIS A 155 0.27 10.24 6.87
CA HIS A 155 1.26 9.15 6.85
C HIS A 155 0.70 7.79 6.45
N ARG A 156 -0.60 7.55 6.67
CA ARG A 156 -1.24 6.29 6.27
C ARG A 156 -1.64 6.27 4.81
N LEU A 157 -2.12 7.39 4.28
CA LEU A 157 -2.47 7.51 2.87
C LEU A 157 -1.25 7.66 1.97
N TYR A 158 -0.21 8.34 2.45
CA TYR A 158 0.99 8.64 1.68
C TYR A 158 2.25 8.15 2.43
N PRO A 159 2.36 6.83 2.66
CA PRO A 159 3.40 6.28 3.51
C PRO A 159 4.77 6.40 2.86
N VAL A 160 5.79 6.74 3.64
CA VAL A 160 7.19 6.48 3.29
C VAL A 160 7.54 5.11 3.85
N LEU A 161 7.82 4.15 2.98
CA LEU A 161 8.12 2.79 3.40
C LEU A 161 9.55 2.71 3.97
N PRO A 162 9.71 2.19 5.19
CA PRO A 162 11.03 1.93 5.77
C PRO A 162 11.73 0.75 5.07
N ASP A 163 13.06 0.73 5.14
CA ASP A 163 13.90 -0.35 4.61
C ASP A 163 13.96 -1.54 5.58
N TRP A 164 12.83 -2.24 5.73
CA TRP A 164 12.76 -3.45 6.56
C TRP A 164 13.41 -4.65 5.86
N PRO A 165 14.03 -5.58 6.62
CA PRO A 165 14.71 -6.73 6.05
C PRO A 165 13.77 -7.80 5.47
N ALA A 166 12.47 -7.71 5.74
CA ALA A 166 11.47 -8.67 5.30
C ALA A 166 10.12 -8.00 5.05
N ILE A 167 9.36 -8.57 4.12
CA ILE A 167 8.00 -8.16 3.78
C ILE A 167 7.04 -9.36 3.91
N CYS A 168 5.84 -9.10 4.41
CA CYS A 168 4.73 -10.05 4.41
C CYS A 168 3.55 -9.42 3.68
N PHE A 169 3.01 -10.12 2.69
CA PHE A 169 1.86 -9.68 1.92
C PHE A 169 0.82 -10.79 1.88
N TYR A 170 -0.44 -10.43 2.14
CA TYR A 170 -1.59 -11.29 1.96
C TYR A 170 -2.83 -10.44 1.63
N PRO A 171 -3.59 -10.78 0.57
CA PRO A 171 -4.91 -10.18 0.35
C PRO A 171 -5.92 -10.83 1.30
N MET A 172 -6.97 -10.11 1.66
CA MET A 172 -8.04 -10.64 2.49
C MET A 172 -9.40 -10.04 2.11
N SER A 173 -10.47 -10.75 2.49
CA SER A 173 -11.84 -10.26 2.39
C SER A 173 -12.57 -10.55 3.70
N LYS A 174 -13.62 -9.77 3.98
CA LYS A 174 -14.51 -10.04 5.11
C LYS A 174 -15.56 -11.09 4.69
N LYS A 175 -15.84 -12.05 5.56
CA LYS A 175 -16.74 -13.18 5.27
C LYS A 175 -18.19 -12.69 5.10
N ARG A 176 -18.96 -13.39 4.26
CA ARG A 176 -20.37 -13.10 3.90
C ARG A 176 -21.26 -14.35 3.97
N HIS A 177 -21.00 -15.25 4.92
CA HIS A 177 -21.58 -16.59 4.87
C HIS A 177 -22.18 -17.03 6.21
N GLY A 178 -23.47 -17.40 6.17
CA GLY A 178 -24.22 -17.86 7.34
C GLY A 178 -24.24 -16.79 8.43
N ASP A 179 -24.06 -17.24 9.67
CA ASP A 179 -24.00 -16.36 10.85
C ASP A 179 -22.73 -15.49 10.87
N ASP A 180 -21.67 -15.88 10.14
CA ASP A 180 -20.43 -15.11 10.00
C ASP A 180 -20.49 -14.18 8.77
N ASN A 181 -21.45 -13.28 8.76
CA ASN A 181 -21.58 -12.28 7.70
C ASN A 181 -21.22 -10.88 8.23
N TRP A 182 -19.98 -10.45 7.96
CA TRP A 182 -19.49 -9.13 8.35
C TRP A 182 -20.40 -7.99 7.88
N TYR A 183 -20.98 -8.13 6.69
CA TYR A 183 -21.79 -7.08 6.07
C TYR A 183 -23.25 -7.09 6.54
N ALA A 184 -23.66 -8.11 7.30
CA ALA A 184 -24.95 -8.13 7.98
C ALA A 184 -24.89 -7.51 9.38
N LEU A 185 -23.69 -7.31 9.93
CA LEU A 185 -23.50 -6.64 11.21
C LEU A 185 -23.80 -5.15 11.10
N ASP A 186 -24.41 -4.59 12.14
CA ASP A 186 -24.53 -3.15 12.28
C ASP A 186 -23.15 -2.48 12.45
N TYR A 187 -23.14 -1.14 12.42
CA TYR A 187 -21.91 -0.38 12.52
C TYR A 187 -21.22 -0.56 13.89
N GLU A 188 -21.97 -0.61 14.98
CA GLU A 188 -21.44 -0.67 16.34
C GLU A 188 -20.73 -2.01 16.60
N ALA A 189 -21.34 -3.13 16.18
CA ALA A 189 -20.75 -4.45 16.26
C ALA A 189 -19.44 -4.53 15.47
N ARG A 190 -19.42 -3.99 14.23
CA ARG A 190 -18.20 -3.93 13.41
C ARG A 190 -17.12 -3.05 14.04
N ARG A 191 -17.50 -1.89 14.58
CA ARG A 191 -16.60 -0.97 15.30
C ARG A 191 -15.96 -1.67 16.50
N ASN A 192 -16.74 -2.38 17.30
CA ASN A 192 -16.25 -3.11 18.47
C ASN A 192 -15.25 -4.21 18.07
N LEU A 193 -15.54 -4.98 17.02
CA LEU A 193 -14.62 -5.99 16.48
C LEU A 193 -13.32 -5.36 15.97
N MET A 194 -13.40 -4.23 15.25
CA MET A 194 -12.21 -3.53 14.74
C MET A 194 -11.39 -2.86 15.84
N LYS A 195 -12.03 -2.39 16.93
CA LYS A 195 -11.34 -1.89 18.12
C LYS A 195 -10.49 -3.01 18.75
N GLY A 196 -11.07 -4.20 18.94
CA GLY A 196 -10.32 -5.36 19.45
C GLY A 196 -9.14 -5.76 18.55
N HIS A 197 -9.34 -5.73 17.23
CA HIS A 197 -8.25 -5.95 16.26
C HIS A 197 -7.13 -4.92 16.40
N ALA A 198 -7.47 -3.62 16.48
CA ALA A 198 -6.50 -2.54 16.64
C ALA A 198 -5.72 -2.65 17.95
N THR A 199 -6.35 -3.06 19.05
CA THR A 199 -5.68 -3.30 20.34
C THR A 199 -4.64 -4.41 20.25
N THR A 200 -4.91 -5.47 19.49
CA THR A 200 -3.96 -6.59 19.32
C THR A 200 -2.74 -6.19 18.47
N GLY A 201 -2.93 -5.27 17.52
CA GLY A 201 -1.87 -4.83 16.62
C GLY A 201 -0.99 -3.68 17.13
N ARG A 202 -1.30 -3.09 18.30
CA ARG A 202 -0.46 -2.09 18.98
C ARG A 202 0.58 -2.78 19.86
#